data_AF-W4SF49-F1
#
_entry.id   AF-W4SF49-F1
#
_cell.length_a   1.000
_cell.length_b   1.000
_cell.length_c   1.000
_cell.angle_alpha   90.00
_cell.angle_beta   90.00
_cell.angle_gamma   90.00
#
_symmetry.space_group_name_H-M   'P 1'
#
loop_
_entity.id
_entity.type
_entity.pdbx_description
1 polymer ?
#
loop_
_entity_poly.entity_id
_entity_poly.type
_entity_poly.pdbx_seq_one_letter_code
_entity_poly.pdbx_strand_id
1 'polypeptide(L)'
;MAAADWTLGGFALNFNATRYGSIKRISDPPDGSQDQTYDARWLLNLAASQTWNAFTFTVGADNLTNQYPTKAQLTTAYDDRAGGLQYSSLSPFGFNGRYWYGRVTYRF
;
A
#
# COMPACT_ATOMS: atom_id res chain seq x y z
N MET A 1 5.81 1.60 -11.28
CA MET A 1 6.52 1.67 -9.98
C MET A 1 7.74 2.56 -10.17
N ALA A 2 8.14 3.28 -9.13
CA ALA A 2 9.37 4.07 -9.10
C ALA A 2 10.12 3.74 -7.81
N ALA A 3 11.45 3.70 -7.88
CA ALA A 3 12.30 3.46 -6.72
C ALA A 3 13.50 4.39 -6.76
N ALA A 4 14.01 4.73 -5.58
CA ALA A 4 15.21 5.54 -5.42
C ALA A 4 16.03 5.02 -4.24
N ASP A 5 17.33 4.90 -4.47
CA ASP A 5 18.34 4.60 -3.45
C ASP A 5 19.26 5.80 -3.33
N TRP A 6 19.45 6.28 -2.10
CA TRP A 6 20.29 7.44 -1.85
C TRP A 6 21.20 7.22 -0.66
N THR A 7 22.47 7.58 -0.80
CA THR A 7 23.45 7.54 0.28
C THR A 7 23.92 8.94 0.62
N LEU A 8 23.82 9.33 1.89
CA LEU A 8 24.33 10.61 2.38
C LEU A 8 24.88 10.46 3.80
N GLY A 9 26.13 10.86 4.02
CA GLY A 9 26.71 10.96 5.36
C GLY A 9 26.69 9.66 6.17
N GLY A 10 26.84 8.50 5.51
CA GLY A 10 26.79 7.18 6.16
C GLY A 10 25.38 6.60 6.32
N PHE A 11 24.33 7.35 5.98
CA PHE A 11 22.98 6.84 5.83
C PHE A 11 22.74 6.29 4.43
N ALA A 12 22.02 5.19 4.34
CA ALA A 12 21.42 4.66 3.13
C ALA A 12 19.90 4.75 3.24
N LEU A 13 19.27 5.45 2.32
CA LEU A 13 17.82 5.60 2.19
C LEU A 13 17.34 4.80 1.00
N ASN A 14 16.31 3.97 1.20
CA ASN A 14 15.61 3.26 0.14
C ASN A 14 14.15 3.72 0.11
N PHE A 15 13.68 4.11 -1.07
CA PHE A 15 12.32 4.56 -1.30
C PHE A 15 11.69 3.78 -2.44
N ASN A 16 10.43 3.38 -2.27
CA ASN A 16 9.60 2.79 -3.31
C ASN A 16 8.23 3.49 -3.38
N ALA A 17 7.78 3.80 -4.59
CA ALA A 17 6.45 4.29 -4.88
C ALA A 17 5.76 3.40 -5.91
N THR A 18 4.65 2.77 -5.52
CA THR A 18 3.83 1.95 -6.39
C THR A 18 2.46 2.59 -6.61
N ARG A 19 2.16 2.93 -7.86
CA ARG A 19 0.86 3.46 -8.28
C ARG A 19 -0.04 2.30 -8.71
N TYR A 20 -1.20 2.20 -8.08
CA TYR A 20 -2.32 1.40 -8.58
C TYR A 20 -3.32 2.31 -9.30
N GLY A 21 -3.75 1.90 -10.49
CA GLY A 21 -4.78 2.59 -11.27
C GLY A 21 -6.16 2.47 -10.63
N SER A 22 -7.09 3.32 -11.08
CA SER A 22 -8.49 3.18 -10.71
C SER A 22 -9.09 1.95 -11.39
N ILE A 23 -9.96 1.24 -10.67
CA ILE A 23 -10.69 0.08 -11.18
C ILE A 23 -12.18 0.39 -11.09
N LYS A 24 -12.97 -0.07 -12.06
CA LYS A 24 -14.43 0.03 -12.01
C LYS A 24 -15.03 -1.37 -11.99
N ARG A 25 -15.91 -1.64 -11.03
CA ARG A 25 -16.81 -2.79 -11.03
C ARG A 25 -18.06 -2.41 -11.82
N ILE A 26 -18.36 -3.19 -12.86
CA ILE A 26 -19.54 -3.04 -13.69
C ILE A 26 -20.64 -3.95 -13.12
N SER A 27 -21.84 -3.43 -12.98
CA SER A 27 -23.03 -4.15 -12.51
C SER A 27 -24.02 -4.40 -13.65
N ASP A 28 -25.03 -5.24 -13.40
CA ASP A 28 -26.02 -5.65 -14.41
C ASP A 28 -26.88 -4.51 -14.98
N PRO A 29 -27.33 -3.50 -14.20
CA PRO A 29 -28.15 -2.42 -14.75
C PRO A 29 -27.40 -1.65 -15.85
N PRO A 30 -27.97 -1.57 -17.07
CA PRO A 30 -27.29 -0.96 -18.22
C PRO A 30 -27.10 0.55 -18.09
N ASP A 31 -27.79 1.19 -17.13
CA ASP A 31 -27.64 2.60 -16.80
C ASP A 31 -26.43 2.89 -15.89
N GLY A 32 -25.74 1.85 -15.41
CA GLY A 32 -24.57 1.97 -14.54
C GLY A 32 -24.90 2.47 -13.13
N SER A 33 -26.16 2.46 -12.72
CA SER A 33 -26.62 2.96 -11.42
C SER A 33 -26.00 2.23 -10.21
N GLN A 34 -25.48 1.04 -10.44
CA GLN A 34 -24.83 0.18 -9.43
C GLN A 34 -23.34 -0.04 -9.71
N ASP A 35 -22.76 0.67 -10.69
CA ASP A 35 -21.33 0.61 -10.94
C ASP A 35 -20.58 1.31 -9.80
N GLN A 36 -19.45 0.72 -9.40
CA GLN A 36 -18.58 1.34 -8.40
C GLN A 36 -17.19 1.57 -8.97
N THR A 37 -16.68 2.80 -8.83
CA THR A 37 -15.28 3.13 -9.11
C THR A 37 -14.47 3.12 -7.82
N TYR A 38 -13.37 2.38 -7.85
CA TYR A 38 -12.33 2.37 -6.83
C TYR A 38 -11.18 3.25 -7.30
N ASP A 39 -10.91 4.31 -6.56
CA ASP A 39 -9.90 5.31 -6.90
C ASP A 39 -8.49 4.72 -7.02
N ALA A 40 -7.67 5.41 -7.82
CA ALA A 40 -6.24 5.16 -7.85
C ALA A 40 -5.58 5.48 -6.49
N ARG A 41 -4.49 4.75 -6.19
CA ARG A 41 -3.73 4.89 -4.94
C ARG A 41 -2.23 4.82 -5.19
N TRP A 42 -1.46 5.48 -4.33
CA TRP A 42 -0.01 5.38 -4.26
C TRP A 42 0.38 4.70 -2.95
N LEU A 43 1.09 3.57 -3.02
CA LEU A 43 1.77 3.00 -1.86
C LEU A 43 3.19 3.50 -1.83
N LEU A 44 3.57 4.10 -0.69
CA LEU A 44 4.88 4.64 -0.45
C LEU A 44 5.56 3.81 0.64
N ASN A 45 6.73 3.27 0.34
CA ASN A 45 7.57 2.56 1.30
C ASN A 45 8.89 3.32 1.43
N LEU A 46 9.40 3.43 2.66
CA LEU A 46 10.63 4.15 2.96
C LEU A 46 11.41 3.42 4.04
N ALA A 47 12.71 3.27 3.86
CA ALA A 47 13.62 2.74 4.86
C ALA A 47 14.89 3.57 4.94
N ALA A 48 15.40 3.75 6.15
CA ALA A 48 16.67 4.38 6.43
C ALA A 48 17.57 3.39 7.16
N SER A 49 18.82 3.27 6.73
CA SER A 49 19.82 2.41 7.35
C SER A 49 21.10 3.17 7.63
N GLN A 50 21.77 2.83 8.72
CA GLN A 50 23.10 3.35 9.06
C GLN A 50 23.97 2.21 9.56
N THR A 51 25.22 2.18 9.09
CA THR A 51 26.23 1.24 9.58
C THR A 51 27.12 1.94 10.59
N TRP A 52 27.30 1.31 11.75
CA TRP A 52 28.20 1.72 12.81
C TRP A 52 29.01 0.50 13.27
N ASN A 53 30.31 0.52 12.98
CA ASN A 53 31.22 -0.62 13.17
C ASN A 53 30.69 -1.88 12.46
N ALA A 54 30.55 -2.99 13.18
CA ALA A 54 30.03 -4.27 12.69
C ALA A 54 28.49 -4.33 12.62
N PHE A 55 27.79 -3.29 13.06
CA PHE A 55 26.32 -3.26 13.13
C PHE A 55 25.72 -2.37 12.04
N THR A 56 24.66 -2.84 11.41
CA THR A 56 23.78 -2.02 10.56
C THR A 56 22.41 -1.96 11.22
N PHE A 57 21.93 -0.73 11.47
CA PHE A 57 20.60 -0.46 11.99
C PHE A 57 19.73 0.05 10.85
N THR A 58 18.52 -0.48 10.72
CA THR A 58 17.50 -0.05 9.75
C THR A 58 16.20 0.27 10.48
N VAL A 59 15.56 1.38 10.12
CA VAL A 59 14.17 1.69 10.46
C VAL A 59 13.41 1.95 9.16
N GLY A 60 12.25 1.35 9.00
CA GLY A 60 11.44 1.54 7.80
C GLY A 60 9.94 1.47 8.05
N ALA A 61 9.20 1.93 7.06
CA ALA A 61 7.75 1.84 7.01
C ALA A 61 7.29 1.42 5.61
N ASP A 62 6.43 0.42 5.59
CA ASP A 62 5.63 0.07 4.42
C ASP A 62 4.28 0.76 4.52
N ASN A 63 3.78 1.25 3.38
CA ASN A 63 2.56 2.06 3.32
C ASN A 63 2.63 3.27 4.29
N LEU A 64 3.71 4.05 4.18
CA LEU A 64 4.05 5.18 5.04
C LEU A 64 2.89 6.18 5.21
N THR A 65 2.11 6.40 4.17
CA THR A 65 0.95 7.32 4.15
C THR A 65 -0.37 6.67 4.56
N ASN A 66 -0.34 5.45 5.12
CA ASN A 66 -1.49 4.74 5.67
C ASN A 66 -2.68 4.65 4.70
N GLN A 67 -2.42 4.23 3.47
CA GLN A 67 -3.44 4.08 2.45
C GLN A 67 -4.29 2.83 2.67
N TYR A 68 -5.56 2.96 2.34
CA TYR A 68 -6.53 1.87 2.29
C TYR A 68 -7.25 1.88 0.95
N PRO A 69 -7.75 0.72 0.48
CA PRO A 69 -8.61 0.67 -0.69
C PRO A 69 -9.87 1.51 -0.48
N THR A 70 -10.48 1.98 -1.58
CA THR A 70 -11.82 2.55 -1.50
C THR A 70 -12.78 1.49 -0.96
N LYS A 71 -13.59 1.84 0.05
CA LYS A 71 -14.53 0.91 0.67
C LYS A 71 -15.57 0.45 -0.35
N ALA A 72 -15.97 -0.83 -0.27
CA ALA A 72 -17.09 -1.32 -1.06
C ALA A 72 -18.38 -0.57 -0.68
N GLN A 73 -19.18 -0.22 -1.69
CA GLN A 73 -20.53 0.30 -1.50
C GLN A 73 -21.48 -0.88 -1.27
N LEU A 74 -22.65 -0.56 -0.72
CA LEU A 74 -23.76 -1.51 -0.56
C LEU A 74 -24.90 -1.05 -1.47
N THR A 75 -24.74 -1.35 -2.75
CA THR A 75 -25.71 -1.08 -3.82
C THR A 75 -26.58 -2.30 -4.13
N THR A 76 -26.05 -3.51 -3.93
CA THR A 76 -26.74 -4.78 -4.17
C THR A 76 -26.46 -5.79 -3.05
N ALA A 77 -27.26 -6.88 -3.01
CA ALA A 77 -27.02 -8.01 -2.11
C ALA A 77 -25.78 -8.85 -2.50
N TYR A 78 -25.22 -8.63 -3.69
CA TYR A 78 -24.05 -9.36 -4.21
C TYR A 78 -22.73 -8.59 -4.05
N ASP A 79 -22.78 -7.34 -3.56
CA ASP A 79 -21.57 -6.56 -3.32
C ASP A 79 -20.73 -7.17 -2.19
N ASP A 80 -19.41 -7.01 -2.27
CA ASP A 80 -18.48 -7.47 -1.22
C ASP A 80 -18.92 -7.00 0.19
N ARG A 81 -19.47 -5.78 0.28
CA ARG A 81 -20.00 -5.22 1.53
C ARG A 81 -21.21 -5.98 2.09
N ALA A 82 -22.07 -6.53 1.23
CA ALA A 82 -23.20 -7.35 1.65
C ALA A 82 -22.71 -8.67 2.29
N GLY A 83 -21.58 -9.20 1.79
CA GLY A 83 -20.87 -10.35 2.36
C GLY A 83 -20.02 -10.03 3.60
N GLY A 84 -20.10 -8.80 4.13
CA GLY A 84 -19.34 -8.37 5.31
C GLY A 84 -17.91 -7.90 5.02
N LEU A 85 -17.47 -7.87 3.76
CA LEU A 85 -16.15 -7.39 3.39
C LEU A 85 -16.16 -5.88 3.21
N GLN A 86 -15.38 -5.16 4.03
CA GLN A 86 -15.31 -3.69 3.97
C GLN A 86 -14.66 -3.17 2.67
N TYR A 87 -13.77 -3.96 2.07
CA TYR A 87 -13.01 -3.62 0.87
C TYR A 87 -13.28 -4.66 -0.21
N SER A 88 -13.21 -4.21 -1.47
CA SER A 88 -13.48 -5.12 -2.58
C SER A 88 -12.36 -6.13 -2.79
N SER A 89 -12.73 -7.34 -3.20
CA SER A 89 -11.82 -8.38 -3.68
C SER A 89 -11.04 -7.95 -4.94
N LEU A 90 -11.55 -6.94 -5.67
CA LEU A 90 -10.87 -6.30 -6.80
C LEU A 90 -9.75 -5.34 -6.39
N SER A 91 -9.57 -5.07 -5.08
CA SER A 91 -8.49 -4.20 -4.62
C SER A 91 -7.12 -4.77 -5.01
N PRO A 92 -6.26 -4.00 -5.70
CA PRO A 92 -4.97 -4.50 -6.14
C PRO A 92 -3.89 -4.45 -5.05
N PHE A 93 -4.25 -4.03 -3.83
CA PHE A 93 -3.39 -4.02 -2.65
C PHE A 93 -4.18 -4.30 -1.36
N GLY A 94 -3.46 -4.70 -0.31
CA GLY A 94 -4.05 -5.13 0.96
C GLY A 94 -4.58 -3.98 1.83
N PHE A 95 -5.42 -4.33 2.81
CA PHE A 95 -6.07 -3.39 3.75
C PHE A 95 -5.37 -3.28 5.12
N ASN A 96 -4.14 -3.77 5.24
CA ASN A 96 -3.42 -3.82 6.52
C ASN A 96 -2.98 -2.44 7.04
N GLY A 97 -3.10 -1.38 6.23
CA GLY A 97 -2.63 -0.04 6.60
C GLY A 97 -1.11 0.04 6.66
N ARG A 98 -0.59 0.98 7.44
CA ARG A 98 0.84 1.21 7.62
C ARG A 98 1.49 0.18 8.53
N TYR A 99 2.68 -0.27 8.16
CA TYR A 99 3.51 -1.15 8.97
C TYR A 99 4.89 -0.51 9.23
N TRP A 100 5.31 -0.43 10.49
CA TRP A 100 6.64 0.03 10.89
C TRP A 100 7.51 -1.17 11.26
N TYR A 101 8.78 -1.12 10.91
CA TYR A 101 9.74 -2.16 11.27
C TYR A 101 11.11 -1.59 11.61
N GLY A 102 11.85 -2.38 12.39
CA GLY A 102 13.27 -2.20 12.66
C GLY A 102 14.03 -3.46 12.32
N ARG A 103 15.26 -3.33 11.85
CA ARG A 103 16.17 -4.45 11.58
C ARG A 103 17.56 -4.10 12.08
N VAL A 104 18.20 -5.04 12.75
CA VAL A 104 19.61 -4.95 13.15
C VAL A 104 20.36 -6.10 12.50
N THR A 105 21.50 -5.81 11.88
CA THR A 105 22.36 -6.80 11.25
C THR A 105 23.77 -6.67 11.83
N TYR A 106 24.37 -7.80 12.18
CA TYR A 106 25.77 -7.87 12.64
C TYR A 106 26.61 -8.62 11.62
N ARG A 107 27.82 -8.11 11.31
CA ARG A 107 28.77 -8.74 10.39
C ARG A 107 30.04 -9.10 11.15
N PHE A 108 30.47 -10.36 11.05
CA PHE A 108 31.68 -10.91 11.66
C PHE A 108 32.74 -11.24 10.61
#